data_AF-A0A7K7EZ78-F1
#
_entry.id   AF-A0A7K7EZ78-F1
#
_cell.length_a   1.000
_cell.length_b   1.000
_cell.length_c   1.000
_cell.angle_alpha   90.00
_cell.angle_beta   90.00
_cell.angle_gamma   90.00
#
_symmetry.space_group_name_H-M   'P 1'
#
loop_
_entity.id
_entity.type
_entity.pdbx_description
1 polymer ?
#
loop_
_entity_poly.entity_id
_entity_poly.type
_entity_poly.pdbx_seq_one_letter_code
_entity_poly.pdbx_strand_id
1 'polypeptide(L)'
;ATFDMWRDYLGLAATLAAPPPPPEHREASEGQTPAASPGIPEASPASPGKSLCAFCKHNGEAKQVWSGHSLRDAGGRVLCPVLRSYVCPQCGATQDRAHTKRFCPLTRRGYASVYSRSPRPARGRHTEK
;
A
#
# COMPACT_ATOMS: atom_id res chain seq x y z
N ALA A 1 37.37 -2.53 1.68
CA ALA A 1 36.16 -3.36 1.48
C ALA A 1 35.05 -2.45 0.98
N THR A 2 34.46 -2.74 -0.17
CA THR A 2 33.33 -1.98 -0.73
C THR A 2 32.04 -2.56 -0.16
N PHE A 3 31.25 -1.73 0.52
CA PHE A 3 29.93 -2.13 1.01
C PHE A 3 29.01 -2.38 -0.19
N ASP A 4 28.53 -3.61 -0.33
CA ASP A 4 27.73 -4.02 -1.47
C ASP A 4 26.26 -4.12 -1.06
N MET A 5 25.48 -3.12 -1.47
CA MET A 5 24.10 -2.87 -1.01
C MET A 5 23.19 -4.10 -1.07
N TRP A 6 23.36 -5.00 -2.05
CA TRP A 6 22.46 -6.14 -2.21
C TRP A 6 22.84 -7.34 -1.35
N ARG A 7 24.13 -7.52 -1.03
CA ARG A 7 24.60 -8.62 -0.18
C ARG A 7 24.46 -8.29 1.29
N ASP A 8 24.78 -7.05 1.67
CA ASP A 8 24.93 -6.66 3.07
C ASP A 8 23.61 -6.13 3.69
N TYR A 9 22.68 -5.60 2.88
CA TYR A 9 21.45 -4.97 3.40
C TYR A 9 20.30 -5.96 3.65
N LEU A 10 20.34 -7.14 3.04
CA LEU A 10 19.27 -8.15 3.15
C LEU A 10 19.72 -9.46 3.80
N GLY A 11 20.98 -9.57 4.20
CA GLY A 11 21.49 -10.75 4.91
C GLY A 11 21.34 -12.07 4.13
N LEU A 12 21.17 -12.04 2.80
CA LEU A 12 20.89 -13.23 1.99
C LEU A 12 21.99 -14.31 2.11
N ALA A 13 23.23 -13.89 2.35
CA ALA A 13 24.33 -14.82 2.60
C ALA A 13 24.07 -15.73 3.82
N ALA A 14 23.40 -15.23 4.85
CA ALA A 14 23.03 -16.01 6.03
C ALA A 14 21.94 -17.04 5.71
N THR A 15 20.99 -16.69 4.83
CA THR A 15 19.92 -17.63 4.42
C THR A 15 20.40 -18.75 3.51
N LEU A 16 21.41 -18.51 2.67
CA LEU A 16 22.01 -19.56 1.82
C LEU A 16 22.98 -20.47 2.58
N ALA A 17 23.53 -19.99 3.70
CA ALA A 17 24.47 -20.73 4.54
C ALA A 17 23.79 -21.55 5.66
N ALA A 18 22.50 -21.33 5.93
CA ALA A 18 21.78 -22.05 6.97
C ALA A 18 21.31 -23.43 6.47
N PRO A 19 21.75 -24.55 7.08
CA PRO A 19 21.17 -25.85 6.79
C PRO A 19 19.70 -25.88 7.24
N PRO A 20 18.83 -26.60 6.50
CA PRO A 20 17.44 -26.74 6.91
C PRO A 20 17.36 -27.42 8.29
N PRO A 21 16.42 -27.02 9.16
CA PRO A 21 16.20 -27.72 10.42
C PRO A 21 15.80 -29.18 10.13
N PRO A 22 16.21 -30.14 10.99
CA PRO A 22 15.88 -31.55 10.80
C PRO A 22 14.36 -31.76 10.83
N PRO A 23 13.84 -32.75 10.06
CA PRO A 23 12.42 -33.05 10.03
C PRO A 23 11.97 -33.61 11.38
N GLU A 24 11.13 -32.86 12.10
CA GLU A 24 10.45 -33.34 13.30
C GLU A 24 9.37 -34.34 12.88
N HIS A 25 9.47 -35.57 13.39
CA HIS A 25 8.54 -36.66 13.15
C HIS A 25 7.15 -36.32 13.71
N ARG A 26 6.19 -35.99 12.84
CA ARG A 26 4.76 -36.02 13.19
C ARG A 26 4.28 -37.48 13.10
N GLU A 27 4.23 -38.14 14.25
CA GLU A 27 3.45 -39.37 14.40
C GLU A 27 1.95 -39.06 14.28
N ALA A 28 1.28 -39.81 13.40
CA ALA A 28 -0.15 -39.82 13.26
C ALA A 28 -0.77 -40.63 14.40
N SER A 29 -1.77 -40.08 15.07
CA SER A 29 -2.75 -40.88 15.82
C SER A 29 -4.11 -40.22 15.74
N GLU A 30 -5.07 -41.05 15.35
CA GLU A 30 -6.48 -40.78 15.06
C GLU A 30 -7.26 -40.26 16.28
N GLY A 31 -8.34 -39.51 16.03
CA GLY A 31 -9.41 -39.38 17.05
C GLY A 31 -10.27 -38.12 17.00
N GLN A 32 -11.46 -38.27 16.39
CA GLN A 32 -12.76 -37.77 16.85
C GLN A 32 -13.11 -36.25 16.85
N THR A 33 -14.18 -35.97 16.08
CA THR A 33 -15.17 -34.90 16.25
C THR A 33 -15.90 -35.05 17.61
N PRO A 34 -16.41 -33.98 18.27
CA PRO A 34 -17.69 -33.37 17.84
C PRO A 34 -17.81 -31.85 18.03
N ALA A 35 -18.93 -31.36 17.48
CA ALA A 35 -19.45 -30.00 17.37
C ALA A 35 -19.42 -29.11 18.63
N ALA A 36 -19.18 -27.80 18.41
CA ALA A 36 -19.98 -26.70 18.96
C ALA A 36 -19.51 -25.35 18.38
N SER A 37 -20.40 -24.65 17.67
CA SER A 37 -20.27 -23.21 17.41
C SER A 37 -20.52 -22.40 18.70
N PRO A 38 -20.00 -21.17 18.80
CA PRO A 38 -20.85 -20.04 18.43
C PRO A 38 -20.12 -18.97 17.61
N GLY A 39 -20.93 -18.24 16.84
CA GLY A 39 -20.53 -17.36 15.75
C GLY A 39 -19.65 -16.19 16.16
N ILE A 40 -18.72 -15.88 15.26
CA ILE A 40 -18.25 -14.51 15.05
C ILE A 40 -19.12 -13.92 13.94
N PRO A 41 -19.72 -12.72 14.12
CA PRO A 41 -20.64 -12.16 13.15
C PRO A 41 -19.93 -11.85 11.84
N GLU A 42 -20.34 -12.60 10.82
CA GLU A 42 -20.34 -12.18 9.44
C GLU A 42 -21.11 -10.85 9.32
N ALA A 43 -20.39 -9.79 8.97
CA ALA A 43 -20.92 -8.55 8.44
C ALA A 43 -19.83 -7.99 7.51
N SER A 44 -20.01 -7.81 6.20
CA SER A 44 -21.22 -7.66 5.42
C SER A 44 -20.89 -7.96 3.95
N PRO A 45 -21.77 -8.62 3.18
CA PRO A 45 -21.57 -8.88 1.76
C PRO A 45 -21.84 -7.59 0.97
N ALA A 46 -20.78 -6.84 0.64
CA ALA A 46 -20.87 -5.78 -0.36
C ALA A 46 -20.89 -6.43 -1.76
N SER A 47 -22.09 -6.86 -2.16
CA SER A 47 -22.64 -6.87 -3.52
C SER A 47 -21.60 -6.83 -4.67
N PRO A 48 -21.49 -7.90 -5.49
CA PRO A 48 -20.58 -7.95 -6.64
C PRO A 48 -21.17 -7.17 -7.83
N GLY A 49 -21.37 -5.86 -7.64
CA GLY A 49 -21.75 -4.93 -8.70
C GLY A 49 -20.50 -4.30 -9.29
N LYS A 50 -19.79 -5.01 -10.18
CA LYS A 50 -18.83 -4.47 -11.17
C LYS A 50 -17.96 -3.29 -10.66
N SER A 51 -17.42 -3.38 -9.45
CA SER A 51 -16.74 -2.27 -8.82
C SER A 51 -15.24 -2.54 -8.83
N LEU A 52 -14.52 -1.85 -9.73
CA LEU A 52 -13.07 -2.00 -9.86
C LEU A 52 -12.36 -0.85 -9.15
N CYS A 53 -11.51 -1.17 -8.17
CA CYS A 53 -10.74 -0.18 -7.44
C CYS A 53 -9.49 0.23 -8.23
N ALA A 54 -9.50 1.44 -8.78
CA ALA A 54 -8.34 2.00 -9.47
C ALA A 54 -7.10 2.15 -8.58
N PHE A 55 -7.28 2.40 -7.28
CA PHE A 55 -6.17 2.57 -6.33
C PHE A 55 -5.42 1.26 -6.07
N CYS A 56 -6.14 0.20 -5.68
CA CYS A 56 -5.55 -1.12 -5.48
C CYS A 56 -4.96 -1.66 -6.79
N LYS A 57 -5.61 -1.40 -7.93
CA LYS A 57 -5.07 -1.74 -9.25
C LYS A 57 -3.74 -1.02 -9.53
N HIS A 58 -3.62 0.25 -9.20
CA HIS A 58 -2.38 1.01 -9.37
C HIS A 58 -1.25 0.53 -8.45
N ASN A 59 -1.58 0.12 -7.22
CA ASN A 59 -0.61 -0.44 -6.27
C ASN A 59 -0.13 -1.85 -6.65
N GLY A 60 -0.70 -2.47 -7.68
CA GLY A 60 -0.34 -3.82 -8.11
C GLY A 60 -0.96 -4.93 -7.24
N GLU A 61 -2.05 -4.64 -6.54
CA GLU A 61 -2.77 -5.64 -5.74
C GLU A 61 -3.32 -6.78 -6.62
N ALA A 62 -3.54 -7.95 -6.01
CA ALA A 62 -4.10 -9.10 -6.70
C ALA A 62 -5.50 -8.80 -7.26
N LYS A 63 -5.86 -9.45 -8.38
CA LYS A 63 -7.16 -9.26 -9.05
C LYS A 63 -8.34 -9.35 -8.10
N GLN A 64 -8.33 -10.33 -7.21
CA GLN A 64 -9.36 -10.57 -6.20
C GLN A 64 -9.58 -9.36 -5.29
N VAL A 65 -8.51 -8.63 -4.95
CA VAL A 65 -8.54 -7.49 -4.02
C VAL A 65 -9.13 -6.26 -4.70
N TRP A 66 -8.66 -5.90 -5.91
CA TRP A 66 -9.14 -4.70 -6.58
C TRP A 66 -10.47 -4.88 -7.32
N SER A 67 -10.89 -6.10 -7.64
CA SER A 67 -12.22 -6.34 -8.26
C SER A 67 -13.38 -6.43 -7.26
N GLY A 68 -13.09 -6.44 -5.95
CA GLY A 68 -14.10 -6.58 -4.90
C GLY A 68 -14.72 -5.28 -4.39
N HIS A 69 -14.23 -4.10 -4.82
CA HIS A 69 -14.72 -2.82 -4.31
C HIS A 69 -14.43 -1.65 -5.27
N SER A 70 -15.16 -0.55 -5.13
CA SER A 70 -14.89 0.70 -5.86
C SER A 70 -13.97 1.61 -5.04
N LEU A 71 -13.22 2.50 -5.69
CA LEU A 71 -12.39 3.48 -4.99
C LEU A 71 -13.24 4.49 -4.20
N ARG A 72 -14.30 5.01 -4.84
CA ARG A 72 -15.20 6.03 -4.28
C ARG A 72 -16.65 5.74 -4.66
N ASP A 73 -17.55 6.15 -3.78
CA ASP A 73 -19.00 6.13 -3.99
C ASP A 73 -19.47 7.38 -4.77
N ALA A 74 -20.70 7.38 -5.26
CA ALA A 74 -21.32 8.54 -5.93
C ALA A 74 -21.37 9.79 -5.03
N GLY A 75 -21.46 9.60 -3.71
CA GLY A 75 -21.37 10.67 -2.71
C GLY A 75 -19.95 11.17 -2.42
N GLY A 76 -18.93 10.71 -3.16
CA GLY A 76 -17.54 11.15 -2.99
C GLY A 76 -16.79 10.56 -1.78
N ARG A 77 -17.43 9.63 -1.03
CA ARG A 77 -16.82 8.91 0.09
C ARG A 77 -15.88 7.83 -0.41
N VAL A 78 -14.76 7.61 0.29
CA VAL A 78 -13.82 6.53 -0.03
C VAL A 78 -14.35 5.19 0.49
N LEU A 79 -14.48 4.21 -0.41
CA LEU A 79 -14.92 2.85 -0.09
C LEU A 79 -13.75 1.87 0.01
N CYS A 80 -12.61 2.19 -0.62
CA CYS A 80 -11.44 1.32 -0.61
C CYS A 80 -10.90 1.10 0.81
N PRO A 81 -10.88 -0.14 1.34
CA PRO A 81 -10.46 -0.41 2.72
C PRO A 81 -8.99 -0.04 2.96
N VAL A 82 -8.13 -0.26 1.96
CA VAL A 82 -6.70 0.11 2.02
C VAL A 82 -6.52 1.62 2.12
N LEU A 83 -7.28 2.39 1.33
CA LEU A 83 -7.18 3.85 1.41
C LEU A 83 -7.86 4.37 2.68
N ARG A 84 -8.94 3.75 3.17
CA ARG A 84 -9.65 4.15 4.39
C ARG A 84 -8.78 4.02 5.65
N SER A 85 -7.95 2.99 5.75
CA SER A 85 -7.02 2.82 6.87
C SER A 85 -5.84 3.80 6.81
N TYR A 86 -5.59 4.41 5.65
CA TYR A 86 -4.53 5.40 5.52
C TYR A 86 -4.90 6.72 6.20
N VAL A 87 -4.02 7.17 7.09
CA VAL A 87 -4.11 8.48 7.74
C VAL A 87 -3.20 9.44 7.00
N CYS A 88 -3.76 10.52 6.46
CA CYS A 88 -2.95 11.52 5.78
C CYS A 88 -1.98 12.20 6.77
N PRO A 89 -0.65 12.15 6.56
CA PRO A 89 0.31 12.70 7.51
C PRO A 89 0.35 14.24 7.57
N GLN A 90 -0.33 14.92 6.63
CA GLN A 90 -0.37 16.39 6.59
C GLN A 90 -1.60 16.98 7.27
N CYS A 91 -2.75 16.29 7.22
CA CYS A 91 -4.01 16.81 7.73
C CYS A 91 -4.75 15.86 8.68
N GLY A 92 -4.25 14.64 8.87
CA GLY A 92 -4.86 13.63 9.73
C GLY A 92 -6.15 12.99 9.17
N ALA A 93 -6.60 13.35 7.97
CA ALA A 93 -7.83 12.79 7.41
C ALA A 93 -7.70 11.27 7.17
N THR A 94 -8.76 10.53 7.51
CA THR A 94 -8.85 9.07 7.42
C THR A 94 -10.28 8.64 7.01
N GLN A 95 -10.51 7.34 6.82
CA GLN A 95 -11.80 6.73 6.49
C GLN A 95 -12.46 7.37 5.26
N ASP A 96 -13.65 7.97 5.40
CA ASP A 96 -14.42 8.53 4.28
C ASP A 96 -13.71 9.68 3.58
N ARG A 97 -12.82 10.39 4.30
CA ARG A 97 -12.05 11.54 3.80
C ARG A 97 -10.58 11.19 3.51
N ALA A 98 -10.24 9.91 3.54
CA ALA A 98 -8.87 9.47 3.32
C ALA A 98 -8.38 9.85 1.93
N HIS A 99 -7.11 10.23 1.85
CA HIS A 99 -6.44 10.58 0.60
C HIS A 99 -4.94 10.42 0.77
N THR A 100 -4.24 10.24 -0.35
CA THR A 100 -2.77 10.25 -0.33
C THR A 100 -2.26 11.68 -0.22
N LYS A 101 -1.03 11.86 0.29
CA LYS A 101 -0.36 13.15 0.49
C LYS A 101 -0.51 14.14 -0.68
N ARG A 102 -0.45 13.63 -1.92
CA ARG A 102 -0.56 14.46 -3.14
C ARG A 102 -1.93 15.11 -3.30
N PHE A 103 -2.99 14.45 -2.89
CA PHE A 103 -4.36 14.94 -2.98
C PHE A 103 -4.83 15.61 -1.69
N CYS A 104 -3.89 15.90 -0.77
CA CYS A 104 -4.23 16.61 0.46
C CYS A 104 -4.64 18.05 0.16
N PRO A 105 -5.78 18.54 0.69
CA PRO A 105 -6.19 19.93 0.51
C PRO A 105 -5.20 20.93 1.13
N LEU A 106 -4.39 20.49 2.11
CA LEU A 106 -3.33 21.29 2.71
C LEU A 106 -2.02 21.26 1.91
N THR A 107 -1.88 20.33 0.95
CA THR A 107 -0.76 20.39 0.00
C THR A 107 -1.01 21.57 -0.92
N ARG A 108 -0.32 22.69 -0.67
CA ARG A 108 -0.32 23.86 -1.56
C ARG A 108 -0.11 23.37 -3.00
N ARG A 109 -0.87 23.93 -3.97
CA ARG A 109 -0.79 23.69 -5.42
C ARG A 109 0.61 24.01 -5.98
N GLY A 110 1.58 23.19 -5.62
CA GLY A 110 3.01 23.47 -5.77
C GLY A 110 3.83 22.31 -5.22
N TYR A 111 3.36 21.07 -5.43
CA TYR A 111 4.21 19.89 -5.28
C TYR A 111 5.35 20.01 -6.30
N ALA A 112 6.40 20.73 -5.92
CA ALA A 112 7.63 20.84 -6.68
C ALA A 112 8.37 19.52 -6.44
N SER A 113 8.41 18.67 -7.48
CA SER A 113 9.26 17.50 -7.40
C SER A 113 10.71 18.00 -7.30
N VAL A 114 11.49 17.39 -6.43
CA VAL A 114 12.92 17.75 -6.26
C VAL A 114 13.73 17.46 -7.55
N TYR A 115 13.17 16.66 -8.46
CA TYR A 115 13.73 16.32 -9.77
C TYR A 115 13.33 17.30 -10.89
N SER A 116 12.43 18.24 -10.62
CA SER A 116 12.07 19.30 -11.56
C SER A 116 13.17 20.36 -11.52
N ARG A 117 14.23 20.15 -12.31
CA ARG A 117 15.36 21.08 -12.51
C ARG A 117 14.85 22.53 -12.51
N SER A 118 15.29 23.31 -11.53
CA SER A 118 15.05 24.75 -11.50
C SER A 118 15.49 25.39 -12.82
N PRO A 119 14.71 26.31 -13.41
CA PRO A 119 15.18 27.07 -14.56
C PRO A 119 16.46 27.79 -14.17
N ARG A 120 17.54 27.58 -14.92
CA ARG A 120 18.77 28.37 -14.76
C ARG A 120 18.40 29.85 -14.90
N PRO A 121 18.78 30.74 -13.98
CA PRO A 121 18.53 32.17 -14.17
C PRO A 121 19.23 32.60 -15.46
N ALA A 122 18.49 33.24 -16.36
CA ALA A 122 19.07 33.86 -17.55
C ALA A 122 20.01 34.98 -17.07
N ARG A 123 21.32 34.78 -17.24
CA ARG A 123 22.31 35.86 -17.09
C ARG A 123 21.87 37.01 -18.01
N GLY A 124 21.72 38.20 -17.42
CA GLY A 124 21.21 39.40 -18.08
C GLY A 124 22.00 39.77 -19.33
N ARG A 125 21.27 40.26 -20.34
CA ARG A 125 21.87 40.96 -21.48
C ARG A 125 22.14 42.39 -21.02
N HIS A 126 23.41 42.78 -20.93
CA HIS A 126 23.79 44.17 -20.80
C HIS A 126 23.56 44.85 -22.15
N THR A 127 22.62 45.78 -22.22
CA THR A 127 22.55 46.77 -23.30
C THR A 127 23.37 47.97 -22.86
N GLU A 128 24.58 48.08 -23.41
CA GLU A 128 25.38 49.30 -23.34
C GLU A 128 24.81 50.36 -24.30
N LYS A 129 25.02 51.61 -23.95
CA LYS A 129 24.24 52.79 -24.37
C LYS A 129 25.10 53.73 -25.22
#